data_AF-A0A7S0U7N9-F1
#
_entry.id   AF-A0A7S0U7N9-F1
#
_cell.length_a   1.000
_cell.length_b   1.000
_cell.length_c   1.000
_cell.angle_alpha   90.00
_cell.angle_beta   90.00
_cell.angle_gamma   90.00
#
_symmetry.space_group_name_H-M   'P 1'
#
loop_
_entity.id
_entity.type
_entity.pdbx_description
1 polymer ?
#
loop_
_entity_poly.entity_id
_entity_poly.type
_entity_poly.pdbx_seq_one_letter_code
_entity_poly.pdbx_strand_id
1 'polypeptide(L)'
;VMGGLEFAMMSTTLDRRVAVQYAGETIPTVFEISVGAIDRGASLAFLSQYPGEEEILLPPRSYLEVVGPTRVEVGEDGRRIRVVSLKVNANVTSSTLEEIEGRRKELLVSAGEHALYQIQSKLRERLESKEFEELMVHRPYDRQEKTPMKLRDSIVGEVEGWLGKLKDRAAEWYNDDWQYAGATKEVMQLEGMAMDKFQLWVEVGGTYILRSRLTDASRQMDAGLMRRLHDIMDKCAAETVAWRRLPSVV
;
A
#
# COMPACT_ATOMS: atom_id res chain seq x y z
N VAL A 1 1.44 -25.43 16.83
CA VAL A 1 2.90 -25.32 16.60
C VAL A 1 3.56 -25.01 17.92
N MET A 2 4.57 -25.77 18.34
CA MET A 2 5.36 -25.48 19.54
C MET A 2 6.69 -24.85 19.10
N GLY A 3 7.09 -23.75 19.73
CA GLY A 3 8.28 -23.00 19.30
C GLY A 3 8.51 -21.78 20.18
N GLY A 4 9.55 -21.01 19.82
CA GLY A 4 9.94 -19.80 20.54
C GLY A 4 10.72 -18.84 19.65
N LEU A 5 10.66 -17.56 20.01
CA LEU A 5 11.46 -16.51 19.37
C LEU A 5 12.71 -16.26 20.20
N GLU A 6 13.88 -16.40 19.59
CA GLU A 6 15.14 -15.99 20.21
C GLU A 6 15.41 -14.51 19.92
N PHE A 7 15.56 -13.70 20.96
CA PHE A 7 15.75 -12.25 20.80
C PHE A 7 17.21 -11.87 20.57
N ALA A 8 18.17 -12.67 21.06
CA ALA A 8 19.59 -12.43 20.91
C ALA A 8 20.16 -13.11 19.66
N MET A 9 21.44 -12.86 19.38
CA MET A 9 22.19 -13.71 18.45
C MET A 9 22.31 -15.11 19.04
N MET A 10 22.14 -16.13 18.22
CA MET A 10 22.19 -17.52 18.66
C MET A 10 23.43 -18.19 18.08
N SER A 11 24.39 -18.49 18.95
CA SER A 11 25.58 -19.25 18.62
C SER A 11 25.24 -20.73 18.50
N THR A 12 25.61 -21.34 17.38
CA THR A 12 25.40 -22.76 17.08
C THR A 12 26.67 -23.35 16.48
N THR A 13 26.79 -24.68 16.45
CA THR A 13 27.98 -25.37 15.95
C THR A 13 27.59 -26.52 15.01
N LEU A 14 28.44 -26.81 14.03
CA LEU A 14 28.32 -28.00 13.19
C LEU A 14 28.86 -29.26 13.89
N ASP A 15 29.71 -29.11 14.91
CA ASP A 15 30.24 -30.23 15.69
C ASP A 15 29.36 -30.51 16.91
N ARG A 16 28.71 -31.67 16.87
CA ARG A 16 27.87 -32.16 17.97
C ARG A 16 28.64 -32.26 19.30
N ARG A 17 29.93 -32.59 19.29
CA ARG A 17 30.73 -32.74 20.51
C ARG A 17 30.86 -31.41 21.24
N VAL A 18 31.06 -30.34 20.48
CA VAL A 18 31.09 -28.96 21.00
C VAL A 18 29.73 -28.60 21.60
N ALA A 19 28.63 -28.89 20.91
CA ALA A 19 27.28 -28.62 21.44
C ALA A 19 27.01 -29.35 22.77
N VAL A 20 27.46 -30.61 22.89
CA VAL A 20 27.31 -31.39 24.13
C VAL A 20 28.21 -30.85 25.24
N GLN A 21 29.41 -30.36 24.93
CA GLN A 21 30.30 -29.72 25.91
C GLN A 21 29.67 -28.49 26.55
N TYR A 22 28.93 -27.69 25.78
CA TYR A 22 28.19 -26.53 26.27
C TYR A 22 26.82 -26.89 26.90
N ALA A 23 26.38 -28.14 26.78
CA ALA A 23 25.15 -28.59 27.40
C ALA A 23 25.39 -28.90 28.90
N GLY A 24 24.62 -28.26 29.79
CA GLY A 24 24.79 -28.36 31.24
C GLY A 24 24.65 -29.77 31.84
N GLU A 25 24.98 -29.93 33.12
CA GLU A 25 25.29 -31.24 33.73
C GLU A 25 24.09 -32.16 34.04
N THR A 26 22.92 -31.62 34.40
CA THR A 26 21.83 -32.44 34.98
C THR A 26 21.05 -33.24 33.93
N ILE A 27 20.56 -32.56 32.89
CA ILE A 27 19.92 -33.17 31.71
C ILE A 27 20.38 -32.34 30.51
N PRO A 28 21.55 -32.65 29.94
CA PRO A 28 22.08 -31.97 28.76
C PRO A 28 21.00 -31.90 27.68
N THR A 29 20.67 -30.70 27.22
CA THR A 29 19.69 -30.50 26.15
C THR A 29 20.39 -29.95 24.93
N VAL A 30 20.32 -30.69 23.83
CA VAL A 30 20.90 -30.31 22.54
C VAL A 30 19.77 -29.96 21.59
N PHE A 31 19.88 -28.78 21.00
CA PHE A 31 18.99 -28.29 19.96
C PHE A 31 19.57 -28.67 18.61
N GLU A 32 18.93 -29.63 17.94
CA GLU A 32 19.31 -30.04 16.60
C GLU A 32 18.49 -29.24 15.60
N ILE A 33 19.11 -28.20 15.04
CA ILE A 33 18.43 -27.21 14.21
C ILE A 33 18.66 -27.53 12.74
N SER A 34 17.58 -27.86 12.03
CA SER A 34 17.58 -27.96 10.57
C SER A 34 17.51 -26.55 9.95
N VAL A 35 18.46 -26.25 9.07
CA VAL A 35 18.55 -24.98 8.34
C VAL A 35 18.17 -25.17 6.87
N GLY A 36 17.33 -24.26 6.35
CA GLY A 36 17.07 -24.14 4.92
C GLY A 36 18.25 -23.52 4.17
N ALA A 37 18.15 -23.40 2.85
CA ALA A 37 19.17 -22.67 2.05
C ALA A 37 19.17 -21.15 2.33
N ILE A 38 18.02 -20.62 2.76
CA ILE A 38 17.78 -19.20 3.03
C ILE A 38 18.07 -18.87 4.50
N ASP A 39 17.69 -19.77 5.41
CA ASP A 39 17.84 -19.58 6.86
C ASP A 39 19.23 -19.95 7.40
N ARG A 40 20.27 -19.90 6.56
CA ARG A 40 21.63 -20.24 7.00
C ARG A 40 22.22 -19.09 7.79
N GLY A 41 22.72 -19.39 8.99
CA GLY A 41 23.55 -18.47 9.76
C GLY A 41 24.90 -18.21 9.07
N ALA A 42 25.66 -17.27 9.62
CA ALA A 42 26.99 -16.95 9.13
C ALA A 42 28.05 -17.78 9.87
N SER A 43 28.97 -18.40 9.13
CA SER A 43 30.14 -19.03 9.76
C SER A 43 31.08 -17.96 10.32
N LEU A 44 31.48 -18.12 11.57
CA LEU A 44 32.42 -17.22 12.23
C LEU A 44 33.85 -17.74 12.26
N ALA A 45 34.16 -18.88 11.62
CA ALA A 45 35.48 -19.52 11.72
C ALA A 45 36.66 -18.58 11.41
N PHE A 46 36.48 -17.60 10.50
CA PHE A 46 37.54 -16.65 10.12
C PHE A 46 37.78 -15.51 11.13
N LEU A 47 36.80 -15.22 12.00
CA LEU A 47 36.88 -14.16 13.02
C LEU A 47 36.84 -14.70 14.46
N SER A 48 36.45 -15.96 14.63
CA SER A 48 36.20 -16.55 15.95
C SER A 48 37.50 -16.69 16.73
N GLN A 49 37.41 -16.46 18.04
CA GLN A 49 38.48 -16.79 18.98
C GLN A 49 38.70 -18.31 19.07
N TYR A 50 37.68 -19.11 18.74
CA TYR A 50 37.71 -20.57 18.74
C TYR A 50 37.31 -21.14 17.36
N PRO A 51 38.15 -21.00 16.32
CA PRO A 51 37.81 -21.46 14.96
C PRO A 51 37.44 -22.94 14.87
N GLY A 52 38.01 -23.78 15.76
CA GLY A 52 37.74 -25.21 15.83
C GLY A 52 36.35 -25.58 16.35
N GLU A 53 35.59 -24.63 16.89
CA GLU A 53 34.20 -24.87 17.31
C GLU A 53 33.21 -24.86 16.12
N GLU A 54 33.67 -24.55 14.91
CA GLU A 54 32.83 -24.50 13.69
C GLU A 54 31.53 -23.71 13.89
N GLU A 55 31.66 -22.55 14.53
CA GLU A 55 30.53 -21.72 14.93
C GLU A 55 29.77 -21.18 13.71
N ILE A 56 28.45 -21.36 13.74
CA ILE A 56 27.46 -20.74 12.88
C ILE A 56 26.60 -19.81 13.74
N LEU A 57 26.62 -18.52 13.45
CA LEU A 57 25.84 -17.52 14.17
C LEU A 57 24.53 -17.23 13.43
N LEU A 58 23.41 -17.43 14.12
CA LEU A 58 22.09 -17.04 13.63
C LEU A 58 21.74 -15.61 14.11
N PRO A 59 21.03 -14.82 13.29
CA PRO A 59 20.72 -13.44 13.61
C PRO A 59 19.70 -13.32 14.76
N PRO A 60 19.60 -12.15 15.41
CA PRO A 60 18.54 -11.84 16.37
C PRO A 60 17.14 -12.03 15.79
N ARG A 61 16.18 -12.38 16.65
CA ARG A 61 14.77 -12.65 16.28
C ARG A 61 14.61 -13.85 15.35
N SER A 62 15.49 -14.84 15.48
CA SER A 62 15.32 -16.15 14.82
C SER A 62 14.19 -16.92 15.51
N TYR A 63 13.22 -17.41 14.75
CA TYR A 63 12.13 -18.22 15.28
C TYR A 63 12.49 -19.71 15.18
N LEU A 64 12.35 -20.44 16.28
CA LEU A 64 12.60 -21.87 16.37
C LEU A 64 11.28 -22.63 16.51
N GLU A 65 11.03 -23.57 15.61
CA GLU A 65 9.87 -24.45 15.63
C GLU A 65 10.28 -25.88 15.97
N VAL A 66 9.59 -26.55 16.89
CA VAL A 66 9.77 -27.98 17.17
C VAL A 66 9.10 -28.79 16.08
N VAL A 67 9.90 -29.52 15.28
CA VAL A 67 9.43 -30.24 14.09
C VAL A 67 9.40 -31.77 14.25
N GLY A 68 9.74 -32.28 15.43
CA GLY A 68 9.75 -33.72 15.70
C GLY A 68 9.64 -34.06 17.18
N PRO A 69 9.48 -35.35 17.50
CA PRO A 69 9.48 -35.80 18.89
C PRO A 69 10.84 -35.52 19.54
N THR A 70 10.80 -35.08 20.80
CA THR A 70 12.01 -35.01 21.62
C THR A 70 12.50 -36.42 21.88
N ARG A 71 13.79 -36.66 21.67
CA ARG A 71 14.43 -37.97 21.85
C ARG A 71 15.47 -37.91 22.96
N VAL A 72 15.74 -39.06 23.56
CA VAL A 72 16.82 -39.23 24.53
C VAL A 72 17.85 -40.14 23.91
N GLU A 73 19.06 -39.64 23.81
CA GLU A 73 20.22 -40.39 23.30
C GLU A 73 21.20 -40.64 24.45
N VAL A 74 22.07 -41.64 24.29
CA VAL A 74 23.15 -41.92 25.24
C VAL A 74 24.44 -41.38 24.62
N GLY A 75 25.09 -40.45 25.32
CA GLY A 75 26.37 -39.88 24.91
C GLY A 75 27.52 -40.90 25.00
N GLU A 76 28.67 -40.55 24.40
CA GLU A 76 29.88 -41.39 24.47
C GLU A 76 30.36 -41.63 25.91
N ASP A 77 30.01 -40.72 26.83
CA ASP A 77 30.29 -40.77 28.27
C ASP A 77 29.22 -41.52 29.08
N GLY A 78 28.23 -42.12 28.42
CA GLY A 78 27.12 -42.85 29.04
C GLY A 78 26.01 -41.96 29.61
N ARG A 79 26.10 -40.63 29.48
CA ARG A 79 25.05 -39.71 29.97
C ARG A 79 23.85 -39.68 29.04
N ARG A 80 22.66 -39.46 29.61
CA ARG A 80 21.43 -39.27 28.82
C ARG A 80 21.33 -37.83 28.34
N ILE A 81 21.29 -37.64 27.02
CA ILE A 81 21.21 -36.35 26.34
C ILE A 81 19.81 -36.21 25.75
N ARG A 82 19.11 -35.13 26.09
CA ARG A 82 17.82 -34.78 25.48
C ARG A 82 18.07 -34.02 24.18
N VAL A 83 17.60 -34.54 23.06
CA VAL A 83 17.73 -33.89 21.76
C VAL A 83 16.36 -33.41 21.28
N VAL A 84 16.27 -32.13 20.96
CA VAL A 84 15.07 -31.48 20.43
C VAL A 84 15.32 -31.12 18.97
N SER A 85 14.56 -31.74 18.06
CA SER A 85 14.63 -31.42 16.64
C SER A 85 13.84 -30.15 16.34
N LEU A 86 14.55 -29.16 15.82
CA LEU A 86 14.04 -27.82 15.55
C LEU A 86 14.22 -27.48 14.07
N LYS A 87 13.40 -26.57 13.58
CA LYS A 87 13.61 -25.84 12.33
C LYS A 87 13.70 -24.36 12.64
N VAL A 88 14.70 -23.69 12.09
CA VAL A 88 14.83 -22.24 12.22
C VAL A 88 14.19 -21.52 11.04
N ASN A 89 13.52 -20.41 11.33
CA ASN A 89 13.20 -19.36 10.38
C ASN A 89 14.01 -18.13 10.80
N ALA A 90 15.08 -17.86 10.07
CA ALA A 90 15.83 -16.64 10.25
C ALA A 90 15.13 -15.59 9.39
N ASN A 91 14.58 -14.54 9.99
CA ASN A 91 13.85 -13.51 9.26
C ASN A 91 14.82 -12.68 8.39
N VAL A 92 15.23 -13.21 7.24
CA VAL A 92 16.07 -12.55 6.23
C VAL A 92 15.26 -11.55 5.39
N THR A 93 13.93 -11.56 5.52
CA THR A 93 13.00 -10.62 4.87
C THR A 93 12.87 -9.28 5.59
N SER A 94 13.80 -8.91 6.47
CA SER A 94 13.87 -7.52 6.93
C SER A 94 14.39 -6.66 5.77
N SER A 95 13.49 -5.87 5.19
CA SER A 95 13.85 -4.85 4.21
C SER A 95 15.02 -3.99 4.71
N THR A 96 15.86 -3.53 3.79
CA THR A 96 16.95 -2.60 4.14
C THR A 96 16.35 -1.29 4.68
N LEU A 97 17.16 -0.49 5.39
CA LEU A 97 16.69 0.79 5.91
C LEU A 97 16.18 1.68 4.77
N GLU A 98 16.89 1.69 3.65
CA GLU A 98 16.55 2.43 2.44
C GLU A 98 15.25 1.93 1.82
N GLU A 99 15.01 0.61 1.81
CA GLU A 99 13.74 0.04 1.34
C GLU A 99 12.57 0.41 2.25
N ILE A 100 12.78 0.46 3.57
CA ILE A 100 11.76 0.89 4.52
C ILE A 100 11.44 2.38 4.33
N GLU A 101 12.47 3.21 4.18
CA GLU A 101 12.32 4.65 3.96
C GLU A 101 11.65 4.95 2.60
N GLY A 102 11.95 4.16 1.56
CA GLY A 102 11.40 4.33 0.22
C GLY A 102 9.98 3.78 0.05
N ARG A 103 9.54 2.86 0.90
CA ARG A 103 8.25 2.14 0.73
C ARG A 103 7.04 3.07 0.68
N ARG A 104 6.99 4.11 1.52
CA ARG A 104 5.88 5.08 1.51
C ARG A 104 5.82 5.86 0.20
N LYS A 105 6.98 6.27 -0.33
CA LYS A 105 7.08 6.91 -1.64
C LYS A 105 6.56 6.00 -2.74
N GLU A 106 7.05 4.76 -2.78
CA GLU A 106 6.68 3.77 -3.79
C GLU A 106 5.16 3.52 -3.82
N LEU A 107 4.55 3.29 -2.65
CA LEU A 107 3.10 3.05 -2.54
C LEU A 107 2.29 4.23 -3.05
N LEU A 108 2.66 5.47 -2.66
CA LEU A 108 1.88 6.64 -3.03
C LEU A 108 2.03 7.01 -4.50
N VAL A 109 3.25 6.89 -5.05
CA VAL A 109 3.51 7.12 -6.48
C VAL A 109 2.78 6.09 -7.33
N SER A 110 2.82 4.81 -6.94
CA SER A 110 2.08 3.74 -7.61
C SER A 110 0.57 3.97 -7.59
N ALA A 111 0.02 4.41 -6.46
CA ALA A 111 -1.39 4.79 -6.36
C ALA A 111 -1.76 5.95 -7.29
N GLY A 112 -0.89 6.97 -7.40
CA GLY A 112 -1.07 8.09 -8.32
C GLY A 112 -0.99 7.69 -9.80
N GLU A 113 -0.07 6.81 -10.17
CA GLU A 113 0.02 6.23 -11.52
C GLU A 113 -1.23 5.45 -11.89
N HIS A 114 -1.74 4.64 -10.95
CA HIS A 114 -3.00 3.93 -11.13
C HIS A 114 -4.17 4.89 -11.33
N ALA A 115 -4.27 5.95 -10.51
CA ALA A 115 -5.31 6.96 -10.66
C ALA A 115 -5.25 7.66 -12.03
N LEU A 116 -4.05 8.01 -12.52
CA LEU A 116 -3.87 8.59 -13.85
C LEU A 116 -4.39 7.65 -14.95
N TYR A 117 -4.05 6.36 -14.87
CA TYR A 117 -4.55 5.36 -15.81
C TYR A 117 -6.08 5.26 -15.80
N GLN A 118 -6.70 5.23 -14.62
CA GLN A 118 -8.16 5.20 -14.47
C GLN A 118 -8.82 6.45 -15.05
N ILE A 119 -8.27 7.64 -14.79
CA ILE A 119 -8.76 8.90 -15.35
C ILE A 119 -8.70 8.85 -16.88
N GLN A 120 -7.58 8.41 -17.47
CA GLN A 120 -7.44 8.29 -18.91
C GLN A 120 -8.46 7.30 -19.51
N SER A 121 -8.69 6.16 -18.86
CA SER A 121 -9.70 5.18 -19.29
C SER A 121 -11.10 5.78 -19.26
N LYS A 122 -11.51 6.36 -18.13
CA LYS A 122 -12.86 6.93 -17.95
C LYS A 122 -13.12 8.11 -18.88
N LEU A 123 -12.14 8.97 -19.10
CA LEU A 123 -12.26 10.07 -20.06
C LEU A 123 -12.44 9.53 -21.49
N ARG A 124 -11.70 8.51 -21.88
CA ARG A 124 -11.85 7.86 -23.19
C ARG A 124 -13.25 7.27 -23.34
N GLU A 125 -13.69 6.46 -22.39
CA GLU A 125 -15.02 5.84 -22.39
C GLU A 125 -16.14 6.89 -22.52
N ARG A 126 -16.03 8.01 -21.80
CA ARG A 126 -16.99 9.12 -21.89
C ARG A 126 -16.96 9.83 -23.24
N LEU A 127 -15.77 10.03 -23.82
CA LEU A 127 -15.63 10.67 -25.14
C LEU A 127 -16.13 9.78 -26.29
N GLU A 128 -16.14 8.46 -26.09
CA GLU A 128 -16.61 7.47 -27.08
C GLU A 128 -18.10 7.08 -26.86
N SER A 129 -18.76 7.68 -25.87
CA SER A 129 -20.13 7.35 -25.50
C SER A 129 -21.15 7.94 -26.48
N LYS A 130 -22.32 7.29 -26.59
CA LYS A 130 -23.42 7.79 -27.46
C LYS A 130 -23.99 9.11 -26.94
N GLU A 131 -24.11 9.24 -25.62
CA GLU A 131 -24.57 10.44 -24.94
C GLU A 131 -23.66 11.63 -25.25
N PHE A 132 -22.35 11.37 -25.36
CA PHE A 132 -21.39 12.39 -25.76
C PHE A 132 -21.55 12.82 -27.22
N GLU A 133 -21.76 11.87 -28.13
CA GLU A 133 -22.05 12.20 -29.54
C GLU A 133 -23.32 13.05 -29.68
N GLU A 134 -24.38 12.71 -28.96
CA GLU A 134 -25.62 13.49 -28.91
C GLU A 134 -25.39 14.91 -28.36
N LEU A 135 -24.61 15.05 -27.28
CA LEU A 135 -24.22 16.35 -26.74
C LEU A 135 -23.47 17.20 -27.79
N MET A 136 -22.59 16.58 -28.57
CA MET A 136 -21.79 17.27 -29.58
C MET A 136 -22.60 17.75 -30.78
N VAL A 137 -23.76 17.13 -31.08
CA VAL A 137 -24.70 17.66 -32.08
C VAL A 137 -25.19 19.06 -31.69
N HIS A 138 -25.44 19.28 -30.40
CA HIS A 138 -25.91 20.57 -29.87
C HIS A 138 -24.78 21.57 -29.57
N ARG A 139 -23.51 21.17 -29.76
CA ARG A 139 -22.33 22.02 -29.49
C ARG A 139 -21.34 22.03 -30.67
N PRO A 140 -21.75 22.53 -31.86
CA PRO A 140 -20.91 22.50 -33.06
C PRO A 140 -19.61 23.29 -32.90
N TYR A 141 -19.61 24.39 -32.15
CA TYR A 141 -18.41 25.19 -31.88
C TYR A 141 -17.36 24.40 -31.10
N ASP A 142 -17.75 23.67 -30.05
CA ASP A 142 -16.81 22.86 -29.25
C ASP A 142 -16.23 21.69 -30.06
N ARG A 143 -17.03 21.11 -30.96
CA ARG A 143 -16.56 20.09 -31.91
C ARG A 143 -15.53 20.65 -32.87
N GLN A 144 -15.80 21.83 -33.47
CA GLN A 144 -14.87 22.49 -34.39
C GLN A 144 -13.56 22.87 -33.71
N GLU A 145 -13.63 23.43 -32.51
CA GLU A 145 -12.47 23.84 -31.70
C GLU A 145 -11.73 22.67 -31.04
N LYS A 146 -12.25 21.44 -31.16
CA LYS A 146 -11.76 20.25 -30.47
C LYS A 146 -11.63 20.47 -28.95
N THR A 147 -12.54 21.27 -28.38
CA THR A 147 -12.58 21.57 -26.93
C THR A 147 -12.55 20.30 -26.06
N PRO A 148 -13.26 19.20 -26.39
CA PRO A 148 -13.23 17.99 -25.55
C PRO A 148 -11.84 17.35 -25.46
N MET A 149 -11.09 17.32 -26.57
CA MET A 149 -9.73 16.79 -26.59
C MET A 149 -8.78 17.70 -25.82
N LYS A 150 -8.89 19.02 -26.01
CA LYS A 150 -8.13 20.01 -25.23
C LYS A 150 -8.44 19.91 -23.73
N LEU A 151 -9.68 19.59 -23.35
CA LEU A 151 -10.08 19.42 -21.96
C LEU A 151 -9.47 18.16 -21.36
N ARG A 152 -9.54 17.03 -22.08
CA ARG A 152 -8.87 15.79 -21.70
C ARG A 152 -7.38 16.05 -21.46
N ASP A 153 -6.71 16.71 -22.40
CA ASP A 153 -5.28 16.99 -22.32
C ASP A 153 -4.95 17.94 -21.16
N SER A 154 -5.83 18.92 -20.87
CA SER A 154 -5.72 19.80 -19.69
C SER A 154 -5.84 19.01 -18.38
N ILE A 155 -6.82 18.10 -18.27
CA ILE A 155 -7.01 17.25 -17.09
C ILE A 155 -5.79 16.33 -16.90
N VAL A 156 -5.43 15.58 -17.94
CA VAL A 156 -4.32 14.62 -17.91
C VAL A 156 -3.01 15.34 -17.59
N GLY A 157 -2.71 16.46 -18.24
CA GLY A 157 -1.48 17.22 -18.00
C GLY A 157 -1.40 17.80 -16.58
N GLU A 158 -2.53 18.19 -15.98
CA GLU A 158 -2.56 18.65 -14.58
C GLU A 158 -2.23 17.49 -13.61
N VAL A 159 -2.79 16.30 -13.84
CA VAL A 159 -2.51 15.10 -13.04
C VAL A 159 -1.08 14.61 -13.23
N GLU A 160 -0.57 14.59 -14.46
CA GLU A 160 0.83 14.25 -14.77
C GLU A 160 1.80 15.22 -14.10
N GLY A 161 1.51 16.53 -14.14
CA GLY A 161 2.32 17.53 -13.47
C GLY A 161 2.32 17.38 -11.95
N TRP A 162 1.18 16.98 -11.37
CA TRP A 162 1.10 16.68 -9.94
C TRP A 162 1.89 15.40 -9.58
N LEU A 163 1.75 14.34 -10.38
CA LEU A 163 2.46 13.08 -10.19
C LEU A 163 3.98 13.25 -10.37
N GLY A 164 4.42 14.09 -11.32
CA GLY A 164 5.83 14.46 -11.47
C GLY A 164 6.39 15.09 -10.21
N LYS A 165 5.66 16.05 -9.62
CA LYS A 165 6.05 16.66 -8.33
C LYS A 165 6.11 15.68 -7.18
N LEU A 166 5.34 14.58 -7.20
CA LEU A 166 5.52 13.51 -6.23
C LEU A 166 6.81 12.75 -6.52
N LYS A 167 7.00 12.25 -7.75
CA LYS A 167 8.17 11.47 -8.14
C LYS A 167 9.50 12.16 -7.80
N ASP A 168 9.55 13.49 -7.94
CA ASP A 168 10.73 14.32 -7.67
C ASP A 168 11.05 14.51 -6.18
N ARG A 169 10.13 14.19 -5.25
CA ARG A 169 10.37 14.33 -3.81
C ARG A 169 11.27 13.22 -3.27
N ALA A 170 12.12 13.58 -2.33
CA ALA A 170 12.98 12.62 -1.60
C ALA A 170 12.16 11.75 -0.63
N ALA A 171 12.69 10.59 -0.23
CA ALA A 171 11.96 9.61 0.59
C ALA A 171 11.59 10.17 1.97
N GLU A 172 12.44 11.04 2.53
CA GLU A 172 12.26 11.69 3.84
C GLU A 172 10.97 12.51 3.90
N TRP A 173 10.56 13.12 2.78
CA TRP A 173 9.30 13.87 2.69
C TRP A 173 8.08 12.97 2.93
N TYR A 174 8.14 11.70 2.50
CA TYR A 174 7.04 10.74 2.66
C TYR A 174 6.98 10.13 4.07
N ASN A 175 8.05 10.26 4.85
CA ASN A 175 8.12 9.75 6.20
C ASN A 175 7.58 10.74 7.24
N ASP A 176 7.31 11.99 6.84
CA ASP A 176 6.48 12.92 7.62
C ASP A 176 4.99 12.53 7.50
N ASP A 177 4.37 12.19 8.63
CA ASP A 177 3.00 11.68 8.66
C ASP A 177 1.97 12.69 8.16
N TRP A 178 2.18 13.99 8.42
CA TRP A 178 1.26 15.04 7.99
C TRP A 178 1.29 15.23 6.47
N GLN A 179 2.49 15.29 5.91
CA GLN A 179 2.73 15.38 4.47
C GLN A 179 2.19 14.16 3.74
N TYR A 180 2.47 12.97 4.25
CA TYR A 180 1.99 11.71 3.69
C TYR A 180 0.46 11.60 3.72
N ALA A 181 -0.18 11.94 4.85
CA ALA A 181 -1.63 11.93 4.96
C ALA A 181 -2.29 12.92 4.00
N GLY A 182 -1.73 14.14 3.87
CA GLY A 182 -2.19 15.15 2.92
C GLY A 182 -2.14 14.66 1.48
N ALA A 183 -0.98 14.15 1.04
CA ALA A 183 -0.83 13.66 -0.33
C ALA A 183 -1.65 12.40 -0.62
N THR A 184 -1.82 11.51 0.36
CA THR A 184 -2.71 10.34 0.23
C THR A 184 -4.16 10.78 -0.02
N LYS A 185 -4.64 11.76 0.75
CA LYS A 185 -5.98 12.32 0.56
C LYS A 185 -6.12 12.94 -0.84
N GLU A 186 -5.11 13.68 -1.30
CA GLU A 186 -5.09 14.24 -2.65
C GLU A 186 -5.19 13.14 -3.72
N VAL A 187 -4.37 12.07 -3.65
CA VAL A 187 -4.44 10.92 -4.60
C VAL A 187 -5.84 10.35 -4.65
N MET A 188 -6.43 10.07 -3.48
CA MET A 188 -7.76 9.47 -3.38
C MET A 188 -8.85 10.32 -4.04
N GLN A 189 -8.65 11.64 -4.12
CA GLN A 189 -9.62 12.57 -4.68
C GLN A 189 -9.36 12.92 -6.15
N LEU A 190 -8.18 12.62 -6.70
CA LEU A 190 -7.79 13.02 -8.07
C LEU A 190 -8.78 12.57 -9.13
N GLU A 191 -9.24 11.31 -9.04
CA GLU A 191 -10.18 10.75 -10.01
C GLU A 191 -11.52 11.51 -9.98
N GLY A 192 -12.06 11.75 -8.78
CA GLY A 192 -13.28 12.52 -8.58
C GLY A 192 -13.15 13.92 -9.16
N MET A 193 -12.09 14.64 -8.80
CA MET A 193 -11.87 16.01 -9.30
C MET A 193 -11.71 16.07 -10.83
N ALA A 194 -11.08 15.06 -11.43
CA ALA A 194 -10.95 14.94 -12.89
C ALA A 194 -12.30 14.72 -13.57
N MET A 195 -13.12 13.82 -13.03
CA MET A 195 -14.47 13.59 -13.54
C MET A 195 -15.37 14.80 -13.33
N ASP A 196 -15.24 15.50 -12.21
CA ASP A 196 -16.00 16.73 -11.93
C ASP A 196 -15.65 17.83 -12.93
N LYS A 197 -14.36 18.03 -13.24
CA LYS A 197 -13.96 19.02 -14.25
C LYS A 197 -14.53 18.69 -15.63
N PHE A 198 -14.55 17.41 -16.00
CA PHE A 198 -15.20 16.97 -17.23
C PHE A 198 -16.71 17.22 -17.19
N GLN A 199 -17.37 16.86 -16.09
CA GLN A 199 -18.81 17.02 -15.90
C GLN A 199 -19.23 18.49 -15.88
N LEU A 200 -18.44 19.37 -15.27
CA LEU A 200 -18.67 20.81 -15.28
C LEU A 200 -18.67 21.36 -16.69
N TRP A 201 -17.75 20.89 -17.53
CA TRP A 201 -17.74 21.26 -18.94
C TRP A 201 -18.92 20.68 -19.71
N VAL A 202 -19.37 19.47 -19.40
CA VAL A 202 -20.62 18.94 -19.94
C VAL A 202 -21.80 19.83 -19.56
N GLU A 203 -21.90 20.31 -18.32
CA GLU A 203 -23.02 21.15 -17.87
C GLU A 203 -22.98 22.56 -18.47
N VAL A 204 -21.84 23.25 -18.39
CA VAL A 204 -21.77 24.69 -18.70
C VAL A 204 -21.16 24.98 -20.09
N GLY A 205 -20.32 24.08 -20.59
CA GLY A 205 -19.61 24.25 -21.85
C GLY A 205 -18.54 25.34 -21.82
N GLY A 206 -17.99 25.65 -22.99
CA GLY A 206 -17.06 26.76 -23.18
C GLY A 206 -15.60 26.45 -22.83
N THR A 207 -14.72 27.30 -23.34
CA THR A 207 -13.25 27.09 -23.30
C THR A 207 -12.60 27.55 -22.00
N TYR A 208 -13.30 28.30 -21.15
CA TYR A 208 -12.75 28.82 -19.90
C TYR A 208 -12.42 27.70 -18.90
N ILE A 209 -13.15 26.59 -18.94
CA ILE A 209 -12.94 25.40 -18.08
C ILE A 209 -11.60 24.71 -18.39
N LEU A 210 -11.06 24.91 -19.61
CA LEU A 210 -9.73 24.40 -19.97
C LEU A 210 -8.63 24.98 -19.07
N ARG A 211 -8.84 26.20 -18.53
CA ARG A 211 -7.88 26.93 -17.70
C ARG A 211 -8.13 26.78 -16.20
N SER A 212 -9.27 26.24 -15.78
CA SER A 212 -9.55 26.04 -14.36
C SER A 212 -8.79 24.85 -13.82
N ARG A 213 -8.31 24.94 -12.57
CA ARG A 213 -7.70 23.81 -11.88
C ARG A 213 -8.75 22.75 -11.53
N LEU A 214 -8.32 21.50 -11.40
CA LEU A 214 -9.17 20.38 -10.98
C LEU A 214 -9.91 20.68 -9.68
N THR A 215 -9.20 21.23 -8.70
CA THR A 215 -9.76 21.61 -7.39
C THR A 215 -10.87 22.64 -7.50
N ASP A 216 -10.71 23.64 -8.37
CA ASP A 216 -11.66 24.73 -8.52
C ASP A 216 -12.91 24.26 -9.27
N ALA A 217 -12.72 23.42 -10.28
CA ALA A 217 -13.81 22.82 -11.03
C ALA A 217 -14.64 21.86 -10.17
N SER A 218 -13.98 21.02 -9.36
CA SER A 218 -14.65 20.11 -8.42
C SER A 218 -15.47 20.87 -7.37
N ARG A 219 -14.91 21.93 -6.78
CA ARG A 219 -15.67 22.82 -5.87
C ARG A 219 -16.89 23.47 -6.53
N GLN A 220 -16.78 23.86 -7.81
CA GLN A 220 -17.91 24.42 -8.55
C GLN A 220 -19.01 23.38 -8.79
N MET A 221 -18.63 22.14 -9.10
CA MET A 221 -19.56 21.03 -9.23
C MET A 221 -20.28 20.73 -7.91
N ASP A 222 -19.55 20.64 -6.81
CA ASP A 222 -20.13 20.44 -5.47
C ASP A 222 -21.13 21.54 -5.11
N ALA A 223 -20.75 22.80 -5.33
CA ALA A 223 -21.64 23.94 -5.09
C ALA A 223 -22.87 23.94 -6.02
N GLY A 224 -22.74 23.44 -7.24
CA GLY A 224 -23.85 23.23 -8.17
C GLY A 224 -24.79 22.11 -7.71
N LEU A 225 -24.25 20.99 -7.23
CA LEU A 225 -25.01 19.87 -6.69
C LEU A 225 -25.80 20.28 -5.44
N MET A 226 -25.16 21.01 -4.51
CA MET A 226 -25.83 21.47 -3.28
C MET A 226 -27.00 22.41 -3.58
N ARG A 227 -26.86 23.30 -4.57
CA ARG A 227 -27.97 24.16 -5.02
C ARG A 227 -29.13 23.34 -5.57
N ARG A 228 -28.86 22.35 -6.42
CA ARG A 228 -29.90 21.45 -6.96
C ARG A 228 -30.61 20.67 -5.85
N LEU A 229 -29.87 20.18 -4.85
CA LEU A 229 -30.46 19.48 -3.71
C LEU A 229 -31.37 20.39 -2.89
N HIS A 230 -30.95 21.64 -2.62
CA HIS A 230 -31.81 22.63 -1.96
C HIS A 230 -33.08 22.90 -2.77
N ASP A 231 -32.98 23.12 -4.09
CA ASP A 231 -34.15 23.35 -4.94
C ASP A 231 -35.13 22.16 -4.93
N ILE A 232 -34.61 20.92 -4.89
CA ILE A 232 -35.45 19.71 -4.79
C ILE A 232 -36.14 19.66 -3.42
N MET A 233 -35.40 19.92 -2.33
CA MET A 233 -35.97 19.94 -0.99
C MET A 233 -37.08 20.99 -0.86
N ASP A 234 -36.88 22.18 -1.42
CA ASP A 234 -37.87 23.25 -1.42
C ASP A 234 -39.12 22.87 -2.24
N LYS A 235 -38.95 22.23 -3.39
CA LYS A 235 -40.06 21.69 -4.21
C LYS A 235 -40.83 20.60 -3.45
N CYS A 236 -40.14 19.65 -2.83
CA CYS A 236 -40.78 18.60 -2.03
C CYS A 236 -41.53 19.18 -0.82
N ALA A 237 -40.97 20.21 -0.17
CA ALA A 237 -41.64 20.91 0.94
C ALA A 237 -42.90 21.64 0.45
N ALA A 238 -42.84 22.32 -0.69
CA ALA A 238 -43.99 22.98 -1.31
C ALA A 238 -45.08 21.98 -1.72
N GLU A 239 -44.72 20.84 -2.31
CA GLU A 239 -45.66 19.76 -2.65
C GLU A 239 -46.30 19.16 -1.40
N THR A 240 -45.54 18.92 -0.33
CA THR A 240 -46.06 18.40 0.94
C THR A 240 -47.09 19.36 1.56
N VAL A 241 -46.86 20.67 1.48
CA VAL A 241 -47.81 21.69 1.93
C VAL A 241 -49.06 21.71 1.05
N ALA A 242 -48.91 21.51 -0.26
CA ALA A 242 -50.05 21.41 -1.19
C ALA A 242 -50.92 20.17 -0.91
N TRP A 243 -50.30 19.00 -0.65
CA TRP A 243 -51.02 17.77 -0.27
C TRP A 243 -51.82 17.93 1.04
N ARG A 244 -51.29 18.67 2.03
CA ARG A 244 -51.99 18.96 3.29
C ARG A 244 -53.15 19.95 3.17
N ARG A 245 -53.25 20.68 2.06
CA ARG A 245 -54.30 21.68 1.79
C ARG A 245 -55.43 21.16 0.91
N LEU A 246 -55.33 19.94 0.39
CA LEU A 246 -56.46 19.31 -0.31
C LEU A 246 -57.56 18.98 0.70
N PRO A 247 -58.84 19.30 0.41
CA PRO A 247 -59.94 18.90 1.28
C PRO A 247 -59.97 17.37 1.40
N SER A 248 -60.11 16.86 2.62
CA SER A 248 -60.38 15.44 2.83
C SER A 248 -61.67 15.08 2.10
N VAL A 249 -61.58 14.38 0.98
CA VAL A 249 -62.74 13.81 0.31
C VAL A 249 -63.22 12.66 1.21
N VAL A 250 -64.27 12.94 1.98
CA VAL A 250 -65.11 11.97 2.70
C VAL A 250 -66.40 11.83 1.92
#